data_AF-A0A0D0MLA7-F1
#
_entry.id   AF-A0A0D0MLA7-F1
#
_cell.length_a   1.000
_cell.length_b   1.000
_cell.length_c   1.000
_cell.angle_alpha   90.00
_cell.angle_beta   90.00
_cell.angle_gamma   90.00
#
_symmetry.space_group_name_H-M   'P 1'
#
loop_
_entity.id
_entity.type
_entity.pdbx_description
1 polymer ?
#
loop_
_entity_poly.entity_id
_entity_poly.type
_entity_poly.pdbx_seq_one_letter_code
_entity_poly.pdbx_strand_id
1 'polypeptide(L)' 'MKPARLRADVLAGLTTSFALLPECIAFALVAHLNPLMGLYGAFILCTLTALFGGRPGMVSGAAGSMA' A
#
# COMPACT_ATOMS: atom_id res chain seq x y z
N MET A 1 16.52 -16.85 -7.28
CA MET A 1 16.19 -15.41 -7.45
C MET A 1 17.37 -14.71 -8.10
N LYS A 2 17.20 -14.07 -9.28
CA LYS A 2 18.31 -13.37 -9.97
C LYS A 2 18.64 -12.07 -9.23
N PRO A 3 19.92 -11.73 -8.97
CA PRO A 3 20.31 -10.54 -8.20
C PRO A 3 19.85 -9.20 -8.84
N ALA A 4 19.58 -9.19 -10.15
CA ALA A 4 18.99 -8.04 -10.83
C ALA A 4 17.54 -7.73 -10.39
N ARG A 5 16.77 -8.73 -9.93
CA ARG A 5 15.39 -8.55 -9.48
C ARG A 5 15.30 -7.85 -8.13
N LEU A 6 16.25 -8.09 -7.21
CA LEU A 6 16.17 -7.52 -5.86
C LEU A 6 16.15 -5.98 -5.88
N ARG A 7 16.97 -5.37 -6.74
CA ARG A 7 16.99 -3.91 -6.92
C ARG A 7 15.66 -3.41 -7.51
N ALA A 8 15.13 -4.12 -8.50
CA ALA A 8 13.85 -3.77 -9.13
C ALA A 8 12.67 -3.91 -8.16
N ASP A 9 12.64 -4.96 -7.35
CA ASP A 9 11.60 -5.22 -6.35
C ASP A 9 11.62 -4.15 -5.24
N VAL A 10 12.81 -3.74 -4.78
CA VAL A 10 12.96 -2.66 -3.79
C VAL A 10 12.55 -1.31 -4.38
N LEU A 11 12.97 -1.00 -5.60
CA LEU A 11 12.57 0.23 -6.30
C LEU A 11 11.06 0.28 -6.52
N ALA A 12 10.45 -0.83 -6.94
CA ALA A 12 9.01 -0.95 -7.13
C ALA A 12 8.23 -0.82 -5.81
N GLY A 13 8.72 -1.42 -4.72
CA GLY A 13 8.13 -1.28 -3.39
C GLY A 13 8.19 0.17 -2.88
N LEU A 14 9.31 0.86 -3.10
CA LEU A 14 9.45 2.27 -2.70
C LEU A 14 8.53 3.18 -3.51
N THR A 15 8.51 3.05 -4.84
CA THR A 15 7.66 3.91 -5.69
C THR A 15 6.18 3.72 -5.39
N THR A 16 5.73 2.49 -5.20
CA THR A 16 4.34 2.20 -4.83
C THR A 16 3.98 2.73 -3.44
N SER A 17 4.88 2.63 -2.46
CA SER A 17 4.66 3.18 -1.12
C SER A 17 4.48 4.70 -1.14
N PHE A 18 5.29 5.41 -1.93
CA PHE A 18 5.16 6.86 -2.10
C PHE A 18 3.89 7.26 -2.87
N ALA A 19 3.43 6.42 -3.81
CA ALA A 19 2.18 6.66 -4.52
C ALA A 19 0.94 6.48 -3.61
N LEU A 20 0.97 5.48 -2.72
CA LEU A 20 -0.16 5.14 -1.82
C LEU A 20 -0.33 6.14 -0.67
N LEU A 21 0.74 6.76 -0.20
CA LEU A 21 0.71 7.70 0.92
C LEU A 21 -0.31 8.84 0.72
N PRO A 22 -0.26 9.64 -0.37
CA PRO A 22 -1.25 10.70 -0.60
C PRO A 22 -2.65 10.14 -0.89
N GLU A 23 -2.76 8.97 -1.52
CA GLU A 23 -4.05 8.36 -1.88
C GLU A 23 -4.85 7.96 -0.62
N CYS A 24 -4.19 7.33 0.36
CA CYS A 24 -4.84 6.91 1.62
C CYS A 24 -5.25 8.11 2.49
N ILE A 25 -4.44 9.19 2.48
CA ILE A 25 -4.77 10.43 3.18
C ILE A 25 -5.98 11.10 2.52
N ALA A 26 -6.02 11.17 1.19
CA ALA A 26 -7.12 11.75 0.46
C ALA A 26 -8.44 11.01 0.71
N PHE A 27 -8.44 9.67 0.67
CA PHE A 27 -9.64 8.89 0.96
C PHE A 27 -10.13 9.04 2.40
N ALA A 28 -9.23 9.08 3.38
CA ALA A 28 -9.60 9.33 4.76
C ALA A 28 -10.24 10.72 4.94
N LEU A 29 -9.73 11.75 4.26
CA LEU A 29 -10.30 13.09 4.28
C LEU A 29 -11.69 13.15 3.62
N VAL A 30 -11.89 12.45 2.50
CA VAL A 30 -13.20 12.35 1.82
C VAL A 30 -14.24 11.65 2.70
N ALA A 31 -13.82 10.63 3.46
CA ALA A 31 -14.70 9.91 4.39
C ALA A 31 -14.93 10.66 5.72
N HIS A 32 -14.45 11.90 5.86
CA HIS A 32 -14.48 12.66 7.12
C HIS A 32 -13.82 11.93 8.32
N LEU A 33 -12.84 11.06 8.04
CA LEU A 33 -12.06 10.34 9.05
C LEU A 33 -10.72 11.04 9.32
N ASN A 34 -10.10 10.67 10.44
CA ASN A 34 -8.73 11.13 10.72
C ASN A 34 -7.77 10.53 9.66
N PRO A 35 -6.94 11.34 8.99
CA PRO A 35 -6.01 10.86 7.96
C PRO A 35 -5.06 9.76 8.46
N LEU A 36 -4.77 9.72 9.75
CA LEU A 36 -3.97 8.65 10.37
C LEU A 36 -4.64 7.28 10.24
N MET A 37 -5.99 7.20 10.28
CA MET A 37 -6.69 5.91 10.09
C MET A 37 -6.49 5.33 8.69
N GLY A 38 -6.47 6.17 7.65
CA GLY A 38 -6.20 5.73 6.28
C GLY A 38 -4.79 5.14 6.15
N LEU A 39 -3.81 5.79 6.78
CA LEU A 39 -2.42 5.32 6.85
C LEU A 39 -2.29 3.99 7.60
N TYR A 40 -2.93 3.85 8.76
CA TYR A 40 -2.91 2.60 9.52
C TYR A 40 -3.58 1.45 8.77
N GLY A 41 -4.72 1.70 8.13
CA GLY A 41 -5.41 0.72 7.31
C GLY A 41 -4.54 0.23 6.14
N ALA A 42 -3.93 1.16 5.40
CA ALA A 42 -3.06 0.84 4.28
C ALA A 42 -1.83 0.03 4.72
N PHE A 43 -1.20 0.40 5.83
CA PHE A 43 -0.04 -0.33 6.37
C PHE A 43 -0.41 -1.77 6.76
N ILE A 44 -1.52 -1.97 7.47
CA ILE A 44 -1.98 -3.30 7.89
C ILE A 44 -2.32 -4.16 6.66
N LEU A 45 -3.04 -3.61 5.68
CA LEU A 45 -3.37 -4.30 4.43
C LEU A 45 -2.14 -4.67 3.61
N CYS A 46 -1.21 -3.73 3.40
CA CYS A 46 0.05 -4.01 2.71
C CYS A 46 0.83 -5.12 3.41
N THR A 47 0.91 -5.09 4.74
CA THR A 47 1.67 -6.09 5.51
C THR A 47 1.05 -7.48 5.40
N LEU A 48 -0.27 -7.57 5.60
CA LEU A 48 -0.99 -8.84 5.51
C LEU A 48 -0.94 -9.43 4.10
N THR A 49 -1.13 -8.62 3.07
CA THR A 49 -1.10 -9.08 1.67
C THR A 49 0.31 -9.36 1.17
N ALA A 50 1.34 -8.69 1.69
CA ALA A 50 2.72 -9.05 1.39
C ALA A 50 3.10 -10.42 1.97
N LEU A 51 2.58 -10.78 3.15
CA LEU A 51 2.88 -12.06 3.81
C LEU A 51 2.00 -13.22 3.32
N PHE A 52 0.70 -12.98 3.15
CA PHE A 52 -0.30 -14.02 2.86
C PHE A 52 -0.93 -13.90 1.47
N GLY A 53 -0.51 -12.93 0.65
CA GLY A 53 -1.11 -12.68 -0.67
C GLY A 53 -0.75 -13.75 -1.70
N GLY A 54 -1.75 -14.14 -2.51
CA GLY A 54 -1.62 -15.22 -3.50
C GLY A 54 -1.04 -14.81 -4.85
N ARG A 55 -0.81 -13.50 -5.11
CA ARG A 55 -0.33 -13.02 -6.42
C ARG A 55 0.93 -12.14 -6.29
N PRO A 56 2.11 -12.64 -6.70
CA PRO A 56 3.35 -11.88 -6.60
C PRO A 56 3.31 -10.64 -7.49
N GLY A 57 3.69 -9.49 -6.93
CA GLY A 57 3.71 -8.19 -7.60
C GLY A 57 2.42 -7.38 -7.49
N MET A 58 1.39 -7.88 -6.80
CA MET A 58 0.24 -7.05 -6.42
C MET A 58 0.53 -6.28 -5.13
N VAL A 59 0.12 -5.01 -5.12
CA VAL A 59 0.11 -4.18 -3.92
C VAL A 59 -1.35 -3.90 -3.56
N SER A 60 -1.75 -4.23 -2.33
CA SER A 60 -3.09 -3.93 -1.81
C SER A 60 -3.02 -2.75 -0.85
N GLY A 61 -3.84 -1.72 -1.08
CA GLY A 61 -3.91 -0.52 -0.27
C GLY A 61 -5.32 -0.23 0.25
N ALA A 62 -5.46 0.83 1.06
CA ALA A 62 -6.74 1.32 1.53
C ALA A 62 -7.44 2.11 0.41
N ALA A 63 -8.35 1.46 -0.31
CA ALA A 63 -9.15 2.10 -1.37
C ALA A 63 -10.36 2.83 -0.78
N GLY A 64 -10.83 3.90 -1.44
CA GLY A 64 -12.03 4.63 -1.03
C GLY A 64 -13.30 3.78 -0.98
N SER A 65 -13.36 2.63 -1.66
CA SER A 65 -14.48 1.69 -1.52
C SER A 65 -14.52 0.98 -0.16
N MET A 66 -13.45 1.07 0.64
CA MET A 66 -13.38 0.55 2.00
C MET A 66 -13.74 1.60 3.06
N ALA A 67 -13.88 2.87 2.67
CA ALA A 67 -14.18 4.01 3.55
C ALA A 67 -15.66 4.39 3.45
#